data_AF-A0A935BTI0-F1
#
_entry.id   AF-A0A935BTI0-F1
#
_cell.length_a   1.000
_cell.length_b   1.000
_cell.length_c   1.000
_cell.angle_alpha   90.00
_cell.angle_beta   90.00
_cell.angle_gamma   90.00
#
_symmetry.space_group_name_H-M   'P 1'
#
loop_
_entity.id
_entity.type
_entity.pdbx_description
1 polymer ?
#
loop_
_entity_poly.entity_id
_entity_poly.type
_entity_poly.pdbx_seq_one_letter_code
_entity_poly.pdbx_strand_id
1 'polypeptide(L)'
;MLLIAFIASAILFARRWSPKIDDIERGLPGELRGAEVAYAERTFRSHRHRLVARLDRAYRTPAGIQLVELKTRPRDAVYMSDVIELSVQRICLEDETGEAVASEAWVVVQNSWTGTRRPRTVRLMETLEIMAMRARYADVVQGRVGRPAPARSHSQCKQCAHQARCAVRYRDRP
;
A
#
# COMPACT_ATOMS: atom_id res chain seq x y z
N MET A 1 30.45 -30.73 -14.72
CA MET A 1 30.99 -29.48 -14.14
C MET A 1 30.09 -28.26 -14.39
N LEU A 2 29.53 -28.07 -15.60
CA LEU A 2 28.61 -26.97 -15.91
C LEU A 2 27.30 -26.97 -15.10
N LEU A 3 26.70 -28.14 -14.83
CA LEU A 3 25.45 -28.25 -14.04
C LEU A 3 25.65 -27.84 -12.56
N ILE A 4 26.79 -28.22 -11.97
CA ILE A 4 27.14 -27.86 -10.60
C ILE A 4 27.42 -26.35 -10.49
N ALA A 5 28.10 -25.77 -11.48
CA ALA A 5 28.31 -24.33 -11.56
C ALA A 5 26.99 -23.54 -11.72
N PHE A 6 26.02 -24.08 -12.44
CA PHE A 6 24.70 -23.46 -12.61
C PHE A 6 23.87 -23.51 -11.33
N ILE A 7 23.86 -24.66 -10.63
CA ILE A 7 23.20 -24.81 -9.33
C ILE A 7 23.88 -23.93 -8.27
N ALA A 8 25.21 -23.90 -8.22
CA ALA A 8 25.96 -23.04 -7.31
C ALA A 8 25.72 -21.55 -7.59
N SER A 9 25.68 -21.15 -8.86
CA SER A 9 25.30 -19.79 -9.26
C SER A 9 23.87 -19.46 -8.91
N ALA A 10 22.90 -20.36 -9.11
CA ALA A 10 21.51 -20.15 -8.73
C ALA A 10 21.35 -20.03 -7.20
N ILE A 11 22.08 -20.83 -6.42
CA ILE A 11 22.11 -20.74 -4.95
C ILE A 11 22.79 -19.45 -4.50
N LEU A 12 23.90 -19.03 -5.13
CA LEU A 12 24.57 -17.75 -4.84
C LEU A 12 23.71 -16.54 -5.23
N PHE A 13 22.95 -16.63 -6.33
CA PHE A 13 22.02 -15.60 -6.77
C PHE A 13 20.80 -15.51 -5.84
N ALA A 14 20.25 -16.65 -5.43
CA ALA A 14 19.19 -16.72 -4.41
C ALA A 14 19.67 -16.18 -3.05
N ARG A 15 20.90 -16.51 -2.63
CA ARG A 15 21.53 -15.98 -1.40
C ARG A 15 21.82 -14.48 -1.49
N ARG A 16 22.12 -13.94 -2.68
CA ARG A 16 22.29 -12.49 -2.89
C ARG A 16 20.96 -11.73 -2.91
N TRP A 17 19.84 -12.42 -3.12
CA TRP A 17 18.48 -11.91 -2.92
C TRP A 17 18.02 -11.98 -1.44
N SER A 18 18.72 -12.77 -0.61
CA SER A 18 18.41 -13.03 0.81
C SER A 18 18.54 -11.85 1.79
N PRO A 19 19.50 -10.90 1.70
CA PRO A 19 19.70 -9.92 2.78
C PRO A 19 18.56 -8.89 2.89
N LYS A 20 17.84 -8.62 1.80
CA LYS A 20 16.65 -7.74 1.82
C LYS A 20 15.42 -8.45 2.38
N ILE A 21 15.30 -9.75 2.18
CA ILE A 21 14.22 -10.58 2.73
C ILE A 21 14.41 -10.69 4.25
N ASP A 22 15.63 -11.01 4.72
CA ASP A 22 15.96 -11.12 6.14
C ASP A 22 15.65 -9.83 6.93
N ASP A 23 15.82 -8.66 6.30
CA ASP A 23 15.54 -7.38 6.94
C ASP A 23 14.04 -7.08 7.04
N ILE A 24 13.26 -7.42 6.00
CA ILE A 24 11.79 -7.30 6.05
C ILE A 24 11.21 -8.26 7.09
N GLU A 25 11.64 -9.53 7.09
CA GLU A 25 11.18 -10.57 8.03
C GLU A 25 11.26 -10.13 9.50
N ARG A 26 12.35 -9.44 9.90
CA ARG A 26 12.50 -8.92 11.27
C ARG A 26 11.46 -7.88 11.66
N GLY A 27 10.89 -7.17 10.68
CA GLY A 27 9.88 -6.14 10.89
C GLY A 27 8.43 -6.61 10.71
N LEU A 28 8.23 -7.87 10.30
CA LEU A 28 6.89 -8.41 10.07
C LEU A 28 6.15 -8.68 11.39
N PRO A 29 4.80 -8.64 11.35
CA PRO A 29 3.96 -9.22 12.39
C PRO A 29 4.38 -10.65 12.71
N GLY A 30 4.21 -11.06 13.97
CA GLY A 30 4.66 -12.39 14.42
C GLY A 30 4.02 -13.54 13.64
N GLU A 31 2.75 -13.41 13.30
CA GLU A 31 1.98 -14.38 12.52
C GLU A 31 2.43 -14.53 11.06
N LEU A 32 3.17 -13.56 10.51
CA LEU A 32 3.64 -13.59 9.12
C LEU A 32 5.11 -13.99 8.97
N ARG A 33 5.84 -14.10 10.07
CA ARG A 33 7.24 -14.50 10.02
C ARG A 33 7.36 -15.94 9.53
N GLY A 34 8.11 -16.12 8.44
CA GLY A 34 8.26 -17.41 7.77
C GLY A 34 7.03 -17.87 6.98
N ALA A 35 5.99 -17.04 6.84
CA ALA A 35 4.87 -17.34 5.95
C ALA A 35 5.32 -17.27 4.48
N GLU A 36 4.68 -18.04 3.60
CA GLU A 36 4.98 -18.02 2.17
C GLU A 36 4.58 -16.67 1.57
N VAL A 37 5.51 -16.02 0.86
CA VAL A 37 5.20 -14.83 0.07
C VAL A 37 4.39 -15.26 -1.16
N ALA A 38 3.10 -14.92 -1.18
CA ALA A 38 2.23 -15.16 -2.33
C ALA A 38 2.58 -14.23 -3.48
N TYR A 39 2.71 -12.93 -3.17
CA TYR A 39 3.01 -11.89 -4.14
C TYR A 39 3.91 -10.82 -3.52
N ALA A 40 4.78 -10.26 -4.36
CA ALA A 40 5.60 -9.12 -4.02
C ALA A 40 5.72 -8.25 -5.25
N GLU A 41 5.58 -6.93 -5.10
CA GLU A 41 5.91 -5.99 -6.17
C GLU A 41 5.16 -6.30 -7.49
N ARG A 42 3.90 -6.71 -7.39
CA ARG A 42 3.07 -7.12 -8.53
C ARG A 42 1.86 -6.20 -8.68
N THR A 43 1.55 -5.87 -9.93
CA THR A 43 0.37 -5.07 -10.31
C THR A 43 -0.80 -5.99 -10.62
N PHE A 44 -1.98 -5.61 -10.13
CA PHE A 44 -3.26 -6.28 -10.35
C PHE A 44 -4.31 -5.28 -10.83
N ARG A 45 -5.34 -5.78 -11.51
CA ARG A 45 -6.36 -4.98 -12.19
C ARG A 45 -7.74 -5.56 -11.93
N SER A 46 -8.63 -4.70 -11.41
CA SER A 46 -10.06 -4.96 -11.48
C SER A 46 -10.64 -4.26 -12.71
N HIS A 47 -10.98 -5.04 -13.74
CA HIS A 47 -11.68 -4.51 -14.92
C HIS A 47 -13.12 -4.09 -14.56
N ARG A 48 -13.80 -4.88 -13.72
CA ARG A 48 -15.16 -4.61 -13.25
C ARG A 48 -15.28 -3.25 -12.56
N HIS A 49 -14.33 -2.93 -11.68
CA HIS A 49 -14.32 -1.69 -10.91
C HIS A 49 -13.45 -0.59 -11.53
N ARG A 50 -12.76 -0.88 -12.64
CA ARG A 50 -11.81 0.03 -13.30
C ARG A 50 -10.77 0.56 -12.31
N LEU A 51 -10.20 -0.36 -11.53
CA LEU A 51 -9.12 -0.10 -10.58
C LEU A 51 -7.84 -0.81 -11.04
N VAL A 52 -6.71 -0.22 -10.65
CA VAL A 52 -5.38 -0.83 -10.79
C VAL A 52 -4.61 -0.57 -9.51
N ALA A 53 -3.91 -1.58 -9.02
CA ALA A 53 -3.12 -1.47 -7.80
C ALA A 53 -1.83 -2.26 -7.95
N ARG A 54 -0.75 -1.76 -7.36
CA ARG A 54 0.48 -2.52 -7.16
C ARG A 54 0.58 -2.84 -5.69
N LEU A 55 0.85 -4.10 -5.37
CA LEU A 55 1.05 -4.57 -4.00
C LEU A 55 2.53 -4.53 -3.68
N ASP A 56 2.85 -4.09 -2.47
CA ASP A 56 4.17 -4.24 -1.89
C ASP A 56 4.44 -5.70 -1.56
N ARG A 57 3.64 -6.29 -0.66
CA ARG A 57 3.74 -7.68 -0.22
C ARG A 57 2.39 -8.30 0.09
N ALA A 58 2.29 -9.60 -0.16
CA ALA A 58 1.16 -10.43 0.24
C ALA A 58 1.66 -11.82 0.66
N TYR A 59 1.13 -12.35 1.76
CA TYR A 59 1.55 -13.62 2.35
C TYR A 59 0.39 -14.62 2.35
N ARG A 60 0.68 -15.90 2.14
CA ARG A 60 -0.31 -16.97 2.33
C ARG A 60 -0.43 -17.29 3.81
N THR A 61 -1.66 -17.29 4.32
CA THR A 61 -1.97 -17.70 5.69
C THR A 61 -3.19 -18.64 5.68
N PRO A 62 -3.48 -19.34 6.80
CA PRO A 62 -4.71 -20.14 6.91
C PRO A 62 -6.00 -19.31 6.75
N ALA A 63 -5.94 -17.99 6.95
CA ALA A 63 -7.07 -17.07 6.78
C ALA A 63 -7.23 -16.55 5.35
N GLY A 64 -6.34 -16.91 4.43
CA GLY A 64 -6.28 -16.40 3.06
C GLY A 64 -5.04 -15.55 2.81
N ILE A 65 -5.13 -14.68 1.80
CA ILE A 65 -4.04 -13.76 1.44
C ILE A 65 -4.02 -12.59 2.44
N GLN A 66 -2.88 -12.42 3.11
CA GLN A 66 -2.64 -11.31 4.04
C GLN A 66 -1.83 -10.22 3.34
N LEU A 67 -2.42 -9.03 3.17
CA LEU A 67 -1.72 -7.89 2.56
C LEU A 67 -0.83 -7.17 3.57
N VAL A 68 0.34 -6.71 3.09
CA VAL A 68 1.32 -5.93 3.84
C VAL A 68 1.82 -4.76 3.00
N GLU A 69 1.62 -3.54 3.49
CA GLU A 69 2.12 -2.30 2.90
C GLU A 69 3.32 -1.77 3.68
N LEU A 70 4.42 -1.41 2.99
CA LEU A 70 5.65 -0.95 3.63
C LEU A 70 5.78 0.57 3.55
N LYS A 71 5.87 1.26 4.69
CA LYS A 71 5.97 2.73 4.73
C LYS A 71 7.22 3.19 5.46
N THR A 72 7.97 4.12 4.88
CA THR A 72 9.11 4.78 5.55
C THR A 72 8.71 6.18 5.99
N ARG A 73 8.66 6.42 7.30
CA ARG A 73 8.14 7.69 7.87
C ARG A 73 8.82 8.04 9.20
N PRO A 74 8.87 9.34 9.55
CA PRO A 74 9.36 9.77 10.86
C PRO A 74 8.45 9.35 12.03
N ARG A 75 7.14 9.34 11.81
CA ARG A 75 6.15 8.92 12.81
C ARG A 75 5.65 7.52 12.51
N ASP A 76 5.54 6.71 13.55
CA ASP A 76 4.81 5.44 13.55
C ASP A 76 3.31 5.74 13.53
N ALA A 77 2.77 5.97 12.34
CA ALA A 77 1.38 6.33 12.13
C ALA A 77 0.84 5.70 10.84
N VAL A 78 -0.37 5.17 10.94
CA VAL A 78 -1.22 4.75 9.83
C VAL A 78 -2.12 5.93 9.46
N TYR A 79 -2.23 6.20 8.16
CA TYR A 79 -3.15 7.19 7.63
C TYR A 79 -4.29 6.52 6.87
N MET A 80 -5.41 7.21 6.73
CA MET A 80 -6.56 6.72 5.95
C MET A 80 -6.18 6.41 4.49
N SER A 81 -5.20 7.11 3.92
CA SER A 81 -4.67 6.78 2.60
C SER A 81 -4.08 5.38 2.51
N ASP A 82 -3.43 4.89 3.58
CA ASP A 82 -2.87 3.54 3.62
C ASP A 82 -3.99 2.50 3.61
N VAL A 83 -5.07 2.76 4.36
CA VAL A 83 -6.26 1.91 4.40
C VAL A 83 -6.95 1.87 3.03
N ILE A 84 -7.11 3.02 2.37
CA ILE A 84 -7.69 3.12 1.02
C ILE A 84 -6.83 2.37 0.01
N GLU A 85 -5.51 2.54 0.05
CA GLU A 85 -4.56 1.87 -0.84
C GLU A 85 -4.63 0.35 -0.70
N LEU A 86 -4.51 -0.17 0.52
CA LEU A 86 -4.64 -1.61 0.81
C LEU A 86 -6.03 -2.15 0.41
N SER A 87 -7.10 -1.38 0.58
CA SER A 87 -8.45 -1.80 0.18
C SER A 87 -8.61 -1.87 -1.33
N VAL A 88 -7.98 -0.95 -2.08
CA VAL A 88 -7.92 -0.99 -3.53
C VAL A 88 -7.06 -2.17 -4.02
N GLN A 89 -5.93 -2.43 -3.35
CA GLN A 89 -5.10 -3.61 -3.61
C GLN A 89 -5.88 -4.92 -3.42
N ARG A 90 -6.66 -5.04 -2.33
CA ARG A 90 -7.56 -6.17 -2.08
C ARG A 90 -8.50 -6.41 -3.26
N ILE A 91 -9.28 -5.41 -3.63
CA ILE A 91 -10.29 -5.53 -4.70
C ILE A 91 -9.63 -5.94 -6.02
N CYS A 92 -8.48 -5.34 -6.37
CA CYS A 92 -7.75 -5.68 -7.58
C CYS A 92 -7.21 -7.11 -7.56
N LEU A 93 -6.70 -7.59 -6.43
CA LEU A 93 -6.19 -8.96 -6.31
C LEU A 93 -7.34 -9.97 -6.41
N GLU A 94 -8.38 -9.80 -5.60
CA GLU A 94 -9.54 -10.70 -5.57
C GLU A 94 -10.19 -10.82 -6.95
N ASP A 95 -10.38 -9.70 -7.65
CA ASP A 95 -10.98 -9.71 -9.00
C ASP A 95 -10.09 -10.36 -10.06
N GLU A 96 -8.76 -10.25 -9.96
CA GLU A 96 -7.84 -10.79 -10.96
C GLU A 96 -7.50 -12.27 -10.71
N THR A 97 -7.39 -12.70 -9.45
CA THR A 97 -6.95 -14.07 -9.11
C THR A 97 -8.06 -14.96 -8.55
N GLY A 98 -9.14 -14.40 -8.03
CA GLY A 98 -10.19 -15.13 -7.32
C GLY A 98 -9.78 -15.61 -5.93
N GLU A 99 -8.59 -15.29 -5.45
CA GLU A 99 -8.15 -15.66 -4.09
C GLU A 99 -8.75 -14.72 -3.06
N ALA A 100 -9.24 -15.29 -1.95
CA ALA A 100 -9.76 -14.51 -0.84
C ALA A 100 -8.64 -13.79 -0.09
N VAL A 101 -8.83 -12.49 0.15
CA VAL A 101 -7.94 -11.67 0.97
C VAL A 101 -8.58 -11.47 2.35
N ALA A 102 -7.76 -11.50 3.39
CA ALA A 102 -8.23 -11.23 4.75
C ALA A 102 -8.86 -9.83 4.85
N SER A 103 -9.89 -9.68 5.68
CA SER A 103 -10.54 -8.37 5.93
C SER A 103 -9.67 -7.38 6.70
N GLU A 104 -8.58 -7.85 7.28
CA GLU A 104 -7.55 -7.05 7.93
C GLU A 104 -6.26 -7.12 7.12
N ALA A 105 -5.46 -6.05 7.18
CA ALA A 105 -4.16 -5.93 6.53
C ALA A 105 -3.13 -5.32 7.48
N TRP A 106 -1.86 -5.35 7.09
CA TRP A 106 -0.78 -4.78 7.87
C TRP A 106 -0.13 -3.59 7.16
N VAL A 107 0.11 -2.53 7.91
CA VAL A 107 1.03 -1.45 7.53
C VAL A 107 2.28 -1.61 8.38
N VAL A 108 3.44 -1.83 7.76
CA VAL A 108 4.72 -1.88 8.47
C VAL A 108 5.42 -0.55 8.30
N VAL A 109 5.47 0.23 9.38
CA VAL A 109 6.10 1.55 9.37
C VAL A 109 7.55 1.42 9.81
N GLN A 110 8.47 1.70 8.89
CA GLN A 110 9.88 1.91 9.18
C GLN A 110 10.12 3.36 9.59
N ASN A 111 10.64 3.55 10.79
CA ASN A 111 11.07 4.87 11.25
C ASN A 111 12.24 5.37 10.39
N SER A 112 12.11 6.55 9.79
CA SER A 112 13.13 7.11 8.89
C SER A 112 14.44 7.50 9.57
N TRP A 113 14.45 7.64 10.90
CA TRP A 113 15.64 8.02 11.67
C TRP A 113 16.31 6.82 12.34
N THR A 114 15.51 5.91 12.92
CA THR A 114 16.05 4.76 13.67
C THR A 114 16.12 3.48 12.87
N GLY A 115 15.46 3.41 11.71
CA GLY A 115 15.31 2.19 10.92
C GLY A 115 14.38 1.14 11.54
N THR A 116 13.85 1.38 12.74
CA THR A 116 12.97 0.44 13.45
C THR A 116 11.66 0.25 12.70
N ARG A 117 11.23 -1.00 12.50
CA ARG A 117 9.95 -1.35 11.90
C ARG A 117 8.89 -1.65 12.96
N ARG A 118 7.68 -1.12 12.76
CA ARG A 118 6.53 -1.35 13.63
C ARG A 118 5.32 -1.77 12.78
N PRO A 119 4.82 -3.01 12.93
CA PRO A 119 3.61 -3.45 12.26
C PRO A 119 2.36 -2.87 12.94
N ARG A 120 1.39 -2.46 12.13
CA ARG A 120 0.08 -1.95 12.55
C ARG A 120 -1.02 -2.61 11.72
N THR A 121 -1.96 -3.27 12.39
CA THR A 121 -3.13 -3.86 11.75
C THR A 121 -4.12 -2.77 11.37
N VAL A 122 -4.78 -2.93 10.23
CA VAL A 122 -5.88 -2.10 9.77
C VAL A 122 -7.02 -2.97 9.26
N ARG A 123 -8.26 -2.52 9.48
CA ARG A 123 -9.42 -3.11 8.83
C ARG A 123 -9.58 -2.51 7.44
N LEU A 124 -9.76 -3.36 6.43
CA LEU A 124 -9.97 -2.94 5.05
C LEU A 124 -11.41 -2.45 4.85
N MET A 125 -11.55 -1.50 3.94
CA MET A 125 -12.83 -0.92 3.56
C MET A 125 -13.59 -1.87 2.65
N GLU A 126 -14.92 -1.75 2.70
CA GLU A 126 -15.80 -2.49 1.82
C GLU A 126 -15.70 -1.96 0.38
N THR A 127 -15.97 -2.84 -0.59
CA THR A 127 -15.90 -2.50 -2.01
C THR A 127 -16.78 -1.31 -2.36
N LEU A 128 -17.97 -1.20 -1.75
CA LEU A 128 -18.90 -0.10 -1.97
C LEU A 128 -18.33 1.25 -1.52
N GLU A 129 -17.57 1.30 -0.42
CA GLU A 129 -16.96 2.54 0.07
C GLU A 129 -15.87 3.03 -0.89
N ILE A 130 -15.03 2.11 -1.40
CA ILE A 130 -14.03 2.42 -2.41
C ILE A 130 -14.69 2.88 -3.72
N MET A 131 -15.82 2.28 -4.11
CA MET A 131 -16.56 2.70 -5.29
C MET A 131 -17.16 4.10 -5.13
N ALA A 132 -17.65 4.46 -3.94
CA ALA A 132 -18.11 5.81 -3.66
C ALA A 132 -16.96 6.83 -3.78
N MET A 133 -15.77 6.51 -3.26
CA MET A 133 -14.58 7.36 -3.41
C MET A 133 -14.15 7.50 -4.87
N ARG A 134 -14.18 6.41 -5.64
CA ARG A 134 -13.88 6.42 -7.08
C ARG A 134 -14.86 7.31 -7.85
N ALA A 135 -16.15 7.21 -7.57
CA ALA A 135 -17.18 8.06 -8.17
C ALA A 135 -16.91 9.54 -7.84
N ARG A 136 -16.65 9.85 -6.57
CA ARG A 136 -16.29 11.20 -6.12
C ARG A 136 -15.03 11.71 -6.81
N TYR A 137 -14.01 10.88 -7.01
CA TYR A 137 -12.79 11.23 -7.74
C TYR A 137 -13.09 11.57 -9.20
N ALA A 138 -13.93 10.79 -9.89
CA ALA A 138 -14.36 11.09 -11.25
C ALA A 138 -15.06 12.47 -11.32
N ASP A 139 -15.91 12.80 -10.35
CA ASP A 139 -16.54 14.12 -10.28
C ASP A 139 -15.52 15.25 -10.04
N VAL A 140 -14.48 15.03 -9.22
CA VAL A 140 -13.37 16.00 -9.06
C VAL A 140 -12.70 16.24 -10.40
N VAL A 141 -12.25 15.17 -11.05
CA VAL A 141 -11.44 15.25 -12.27
C VAL A 141 -12.24 15.88 -13.42
N GLN A 142 -13.54 15.62 -13.49
CA GLN A 142 -14.42 16.14 -14.53
C GLN A 142 -15.02 17.52 -14.17
N GLY A 143 -14.60 18.13 -13.05
CA GLY A 143 -15.06 19.46 -12.66
C GLY A 143 -16.55 19.54 -12.29
N ARG A 144 -17.18 18.41 -11.98
CA ARG A 144 -18.61 18.34 -11.60
C ARG A 144 -18.87 18.69 -10.15
N VAL A 145 -17.81 19.02 -9.41
CA VAL A 145 -17.93 19.40 -8.00
C VAL A 145 -17.83 20.90 -7.82
N GLY A 146 -18.61 21.40 -6.86
CA GLY A 146 -18.55 22.80 -6.48
C GLY A 146 -17.21 23.21 -5.89
N ARG A 147 -17.15 24.44 -5.37
CA ARG A 147 -15.96 24.98 -4.71
C ARG A 147 -15.44 23.99 -3.65
N PRO A 148 -14.18 23.52 -3.72
CA PRO A 148 -13.66 22.58 -2.74
C PRO A 148 -13.53 23.26 -1.38
N ALA A 149 -13.83 22.54 -0.31
CA ALA A 149 -13.56 23.00 1.05
C ALA A 149 -12.06 23.31 1.24
N PRO A 150 -11.71 24.26 2.13
CA PRO A 150 -10.31 24.48 2.52
C PRO A 150 -9.75 23.23 3.22
N ALA A 151 -8.41 23.16 3.32
CA ALA A 151 -7.77 22.12 4.11
C ALA A 151 -8.21 22.21 5.58
N ARG A 152 -8.18 21.09 6.30
CA ARG A 152 -8.61 21.04 7.70
C ARG A 152 -7.67 21.82 8.63
N SER A 153 -6.42 22.06 8.20
CA SER A 153 -5.46 22.87 8.94
C SER A 153 -4.55 23.68 8.02
N HIS A 154 -4.02 24.79 8.53
CA HIS A 154 -2.99 25.55 7.84
C HIS A 154 -1.71 24.75 7.59
N SER A 155 -1.37 23.80 8.47
CA SER A 155 -0.18 22.95 8.31
C SER A 155 -0.25 22.07 7.05
N GLN A 156 -1.44 21.57 6.69
CA GLN A 156 -1.64 20.83 5.45
C GLN A 156 -1.41 21.71 4.22
N CYS A 157 -1.85 22.96 4.23
CA CYS A 157 -1.59 23.89 3.13
C CYS A 157 -0.09 24.21 2.98
N LYS A 158 0.64 24.41 4.09
CA LYS A 158 2.08 24.73 4.07
C LYS A 158 2.95 23.63 3.44
N GLN A 159 2.48 22.38 3.44
CA GLN A 159 3.18 21.24 2.86
C GLN A 159 2.67 20.90 1.45
N CYS A 160 1.66 21.63 0.95
CA CYS A 160 1.01 21.34 -0.32
C CYS A 160 1.74 21.98 -1.50
N ALA A 161 2.17 21.16 -2.47
CA ALA A 161 2.80 21.63 -3.70
C ALA A 161 1.89 22.55 -4.56
N HIS A 162 0.58 22.59 -4.28
CA HIS A 162 -0.38 23.43 -4.98
C HIS A 162 -0.73 24.74 -4.26
N GLN A 163 -0.08 25.06 -3.14
CA GLN A 163 -0.41 26.23 -2.30
C GLN A 163 -0.54 27.52 -3.12
N ALA A 164 0.48 27.87 -3.91
CA ALA A 164 0.48 29.09 -4.72
C ALA A 164 -0.72 29.18 -5.69
N ARG A 165 -1.09 28.06 -6.32
CA ARG A 165 -2.26 27.99 -7.23
C ARG A 165 -3.56 28.18 -6.46
N CYS A 166 -3.68 27.58 -5.28
CA CYS A 166 -4.85 27.72 -4.43
C CYS A 166 -5.02 29.15 -3.90
N ALA A 167 -3.93 29.79 -3.46
CA ALA A 167 -3.93 31.16 -2.98
C ALA A 167 -4.45 32.15 -4.03
N VAL A 168 -3.96 32.02 -5.28
CA VAL A 168 -4.43 32.86 -6.40
C VAL A 168 -5.91 32.61 -6.72
N ARG A 169 -6.33 31.35 -6.76
CA ARG A 169 -7.68 30.96 -7.23
C ARG A 169 -8.79 31.24 -6.22
N TYR A 170 -8.54 31.00 -4.93
CA TYR A 170 -9.58 30.99 -3.90
C TYR A 170 -9.45 32.12 -2.86
N ARG A 171 -8.25 32.68 -2.68
CA ARG A 171 -7.96 33.86 -1.84
C ARG A 171 -8.38 33.75 -0.35
N ASP A 172 -8.79 32.57 0.11
CA ASP A 172 -9.33 32.29 1.44
C ASP A 172 -8.54 31.20 2.20
N ARG A 173 -7.41 30.78 1.64
CA ARG A 173 -6.50 29.75 2.15
C ARG A 173 -5.09 30.28 1.90
N PRO A 174 -4.12 29.98 2.78
CA PRO A 174 -2.74 30.44 2.60
C PRO A 174 -2.12 29.92 1.30
#